data_AF-A0A939MAS5-F1
#
_entry.id   AF-A0A939MAS5-F1
#
_cell.length_a   1.000
_cell.length_b   1.000
_cell.length_c   1.000
_cell.angle_alpha   90.00
_cell.angle_beta   90.00
_cell.angle_gamma   90.00
#
_symmetry.space_group_name_H-M   'P 1'
#
loop_
_entity.id
_entity.type
_entity.pdbx_description
1 polymer ?
#
loop_
_entity_poly.entity_id
_entity_poly.type
_entity_poly.pdbx_seq_one_letter_code
_entity_poly.pdbx_strand_id
1 'polypeptide(L)'
;MSESTAADNLLGAYLKDRRTRLDAAAFCFSGSRRRTPGLRREEVAQRANISSTWYTWLEQGRGGAPSADVLDRIARALMLTDVEREHLFLIGLGRPPEVRYQASEGVSPRLQRVLDALSFSPALVRTATWDVVAWNRAASVVLTDYGAIPPGQRNILRFIFCDPRVRAAQYDWDSVARFVVAAFRADAARAGAVSHVADFVDELCRTSPEFAALWRDNDVRHHGDGTKRLRHPVHGTMSFEYSSFNVEGRSDLSMIVYNPATPEDADRIRKLLAERAD
;
A
#
# COMPACT_ATOMS: atom_id res chain seq x y z
N MET A 1 -20.46 -14.90 -41.81
CA MET A 1 -19.44 -14.85 -40.74
C MET A 1 -18.25 -14.06 -41.24
N SER A 2 -18.12 -12.79 -40.86
CA SER A 2 -16.89 -11.99 -40.91
C SER A 2 -17.22 -10.54 -40.55
N GLU A 3 -17.47 -10.28 -39.27
CA GLU A 3 -17.47 -8.93 -38.69
C GLU A 3 -16.66 -8.99 -37.40
N SER A 4 -15.34 -8.83 -37.51
CA SER A 4 -14.42 -8.71 -36.38
C SER A 4 -13.08 -8.20 -36.90
N THR A 5 -12.97 -6.89 -37.22
CA THR A 5 -11.76 -6.37 -37.87
C THR A 5 -11.33 -4.95 -37.49
N ALA A 6 -11.83 -4.36 -36.41
CA ALA A 6 -11.27 -3.09 -35.91
C ALA A 6 -11.25 -2.93 -34.38
N ALA A 7 -11.99 -3.73 -33.62
CA ALA A 7 -11.97 -3.74 -32.15
C ALA A 7 -10.95 -4.73 -31.54
N ASP A 8 -10.29 -5.56 -32.36
CA ASP A 8 -9.77 -6.87 -31.94
C ASP A 8 -8.36 -6.90 -31.34
N ASN A 9 -7.65 -5.78 -31.22
CA ASN A 9 -6.33 -5.79 -30.59
C ASN A 9 -6.02 -4.52 -29.80
N LEU A 10 -6.83 -4.28 -28.76
CA LEU A 10 -6.59 -3.21 -27.79
C LEU A 10 -5.17 -3.29 -27.20
N LEU A 11 -4.70 -4.50 -26.89
CA LEU A 11 -3.37 -4.74 -26.33
C LEU A 11 -2.25 -4.26 -27.27
N GLY A 12 -2.24 -4.70 -28.53
CA GLY A 12 -1.19 -4.31 -29.46
C GLY A 12 -1.24 -2.84 -29.86
N ALA A 13 -2.43 -2.25 -29.95
CA ALA A 13 -2.58 -0.81 -30.14
C ALA A 13 -1.98 -0.02 -28.97
N TYR A 14 -2.27 -0.43 -27.73
CA TYR A 14 -1.72 0.19 -26.53
C TYR A 14 -0.19 0.05 -26.44
N LEU A 15 0.35 -1.14 -26.70
CA LEU A 15 1.79 -1.39 -26.72
C LEU A 15 2.51 -0.52 -27.76
N LYS A 16 1.94 -0.42 -28.97
CA LYS A 16 2.48 0.44 -30.03
C LYS A 16 2.49 1.91 -29.59
N ASP A 17 1.39 2.41 -29.03
CA ASP A 17 1.30 3.79 -28.53
C ASP A 17 2.37 4.07 -27.46
N ARG A 18 2.43 3.27 -26.40
CA ARG A 18 3.44 3.42 -25.31
C ARG A 18 4.86 3.37 -25.84
N ARG A 19 5.17 2.40 -26.70
CA ARG A 19 6.50 2.23 -27.30
C ARG A 19 6.95 3.46 -28.11
N THR A 20 6.04 4.08 -28.86
CA THR A 20 6.38 5.23 -29.73
C THR A 20 6.58 6.55 -28.99
N ARG A 21 6.12 6.65 -27.73
CA ARG A 21 6.28 7.85 -26.87
C ARG A 21 7.59 7.90 -26.10
N LEU A 22 8.27 6.77 -25.97
CA LEU A 22 9.53 6.66 -25.22
C LEU A 22 10.68 7.33 -25.96
N ASP A 23 11.61 7.95 -25.23
CA ASP A 23 12.87 8.40 -25.82
C ASP A 23 13.87 7.25 -25.90
N ALA A 24 14.23 6.86 -27.12
CA ALA A 24 15.20 5.79 -27.33
C ALA A 24 16.62 6.14 -26.86
N ALA A 25 17.00 7.41 -26.88
CA ALA A 25 18.32 7.85 -26.43
C ALA A 25 18.49 7.63 -24.93
N ALA A 26 17.44 7.87 -24.14
CA ALA A 26 17.41 7.57 -22.70
C ALA A 26 17.68 6.09 -22.37
N PHE A 27 17.52 5.19 -23.35
CA PHE A 27 17.76 3.75 -23.18
C PHE A 27 19.04 3.26 -23.87
N CYS A 28 19.98 4.16 -24.16
CA CYS A 28 21.24 3.87 -24.85
C CYS A 28 21.05 3.24 -26.25
N PHE A 29 19.86 3.37 -26.84
CA PHE A 29 19.65 3.03 -28.24
C PHE A 29 19.94 4.25 -29.12
N SER A 30 21.14 4.80 -28.98
CA SER A 30 21.65 5.90 -29.78
C SER A 30 22.34 5.34 -31.03
N GLY A 31 21.65 5.41 -32.17
CA GLY A 31 22.17 4.96 -33.45
C GLY A 31 21.35 5.50 -34.63
N SER A 32 22.07 5.87 -35.70
CA SER A 32 21.70 6.38 -37.03
C SER A 32 20.21 6.66 -37.38
N ARG A 33 20.00 7.75 -38.12
CA ARG A 33 18.75 8.23 -38.76
C ARG A 33 17.53 7.30 -38.58
N ARG A 34 16.82 7.44 -37.45
CA ARG A 34 15.63 6.65 -37.10
C ARG A 34 14.43 7.08 -37.94
N ARG A 35 13.70 6.11 -38.51
CA ARG A 35 12.40 6.33 -39.16
C ARG A 35 11.21 6.14 -38.21
N THR A 36 11.39 5.37 -37.14
CA THR A 36 10.35 5.07 -36.16
C THR A 36 10.52 5.94 -34.93
N PRO A 37 9.48 6.69 -34.50
CA PRO A 37 9.52 7.41 -33.24
C PRO A 37 9.58 6.44 -32.05
N GLY A 38 10.39 6.80 -31.06
CA GLY A 38 10.65 6.03 -29.85
C GLY A 38 11.35 4.69 -30.06
N LEU A 39 10.99 3.69 -29.25
CA LEU A 39 11.62 2.37 -29.27
C LEU A 39 11.13 1.54 -30.46
N ARG A 40 11.97 0.69 -31.03
CA ARG A 40 11.59 -0.32 -32.04
C ARG A 40 11.07 -1.59 -31.39
N ARG A 41 10.44 -2.48 -32.18
CA ARG A 41 9.88 -3.74 -31.65
C ARG A 41 10.96 -4.64 -31.07
N GLU A 42 12.07 -4.74 -31.78
CA GLU A 42 13.26 -5.47 -31.36
C GLU A 42 13.90 -4.89 -30.09
N GLU A 43 13.85 -3.57 -29.90
CA GLU A 43 14.41 -2.89 -28.72
C GLU A 43 13.56 -3.15 -27.47
N VAL A 44 12.23 -3.14 -27.61
CA VAL A 44 11.33 -3.53 -26.52
C VAL A 44 11.49 -5.01 -26.20
N ALA A 45 11.54 -5.87 -27.22
CA ALA A 45 11.74 -7.30 -27.02
C ALA A 45 13.07 -7.62 -26.32
N GLN A 46 14.14 -6.92 -26.67
CA GLN A 46 15.43 -7.00 -26.00
C GLN A 46 15.34 -6.59 -24.53
N ARG A 47 14.71 -5.44 -24.22
CA ARG A 47 14.53 -4.96 -22.84
C ARG A 47 13.63 -5.87 -22.01
N ALA A 48 12.61 -6.46 -22.62
CA ALA A 48 11.70 -7.40 -21.97
C ALA A 48 12.26 -8.84 -21.91
N ASN A 49 13.43 -9.10 -22.50
CA ASN A 49 14.01 -10.44 -22.64
C ASN A 49 13.00 -11.47 -23.22
N ILE A 50 12.41 -11.12 -24.37
CA ILE A 50 11.46 -11.95 -25.13
C ILE A 50 11.84 -11.97 -26.62
N SER A 51 11.24 -12.89 -27.38
CA SER A 51 11.43 -12.96 -28.83
C SER A 51 10.89 -11.71 -29.55
N SER A 52 11.70 -11.10 -30.41
CA SER A 52 11.31 -9.97 -31.25
C SER A 52 10.17 -10.32 -32.22
N THR A 53 10.20 -11.54 -32.76
CA THR A 53 9.14 -12.09 -33.60
C THR A 53 7.83 -12.20 -32.82
N TRP A 54 7.90 -12.72 -31.60
CA TRP A 54 6.71 -12.88 -30.76
C TRP A 54 6.12 -11.54 -30.32
N TYR A 55 6.94 -10.56 -29.93
CA TYR A 55 6.47 -9.20 -29.62
C TYR A 55 5.84 -8.52 -30.86
N THR A 56 6.37 -8.79 -32.05
CA THR A 56 5.77 -8.32 -33.30
C THR A 56 4.39 -8.93 -33.53
N TRP A 57 4.22 -10.23 -33.29
CA TRP A 57 2.91 -10.87 -33.36
C TRP A 57 1.93 -10.29 -32.34
N LEU A 58 2.38 -10.07 -31.10
CA LEU A 58 1.57 -9.48 -30.05
C LEU A 58 1.02 -8.09 -30.45
N GLU A 59 1.88 -7.21 -30.97
CA GLU A 59 1.43 -5.91 -31.49
C GLU A 59 0.47 -6.03 -32.69
N GLN A 60 0.54 -7.12 -33.46
CA GLN A 60 -0.34 -7.39 -34.61
C GLN A 60 -1.63 -8.15 -34.23
N GLY A 61 -1.80 -8.55 -32.98
CA GLY A 61 -2.97 -9.30 -32.51
C GLY A 61 -2.90 -10.77 -32.89
N ARG A 62 -1.67 -11.26 -33.09
CA ARG A 62 -1.32 -12.63 -33.45
C ARG A 62 -0.51 -13.22 -32.29
N GLY A 63 -0.55 -14.52 -32.05
CA GLY A 63 0.37 -15.17 -31.10
C GLY A 63 -0.18 -15.54 -29.72
N GLY A 64 -1.50 -15.59 -29.55
CA GLY A 64 -2.15 -16.10 -28.33
C GLY A 64 -2.09 -15.13 -27.14
N ALA A 65 -2.69 -15.55 -26.02
CA ALA A 65 -2.71 -14.74 -24.81
C ALA A 65 -1.30 -14.70 -24.17
N PRO A 66 -0.75 -13.52 -23.85
CA PRO A 66 0.52 -13.40 -23.16
C PRO A 66 0.40 -13.93 -21.72
N SER A 67 1.49 -14.44 -21.13
CA SER A 67 1.50 -14.76 -19.70
C SER A 67 1.65 -13.50 -18.85
N ALA A 68 1.26 -13.58 -17.57
CA ALA A 68 1.43 -12.47 -16.60
C ALA A 68 2.91 -12.05 -16.47
N ASP A 69 3.83 -13.02 -16.42
CA ASP A 69 5.27 -12.75 -16.36
C ASP A 69 5.76 -11.97 -17.59
N VAL A 70 5.26 -12.30 -18.78
CA VAL A 70 5.62 -11.59 -20.01
C VAL A 70 5.06 -10.17 -20.02
N LEU A 71 3.81 -9.97 -19.59
CA LEU A 71 3.25 -8.61 -19.45
C LEU A 71 4.02 -7.77 -18.43
N ASP A 72 4.47 -8.37 -17.32
CA ASP A 72 5.31 -7.68 -16.33
C ASP A 72 6.66 -7.24 -16.90
N ARG A 73 7.32 -8.12 -17.67
CA ARG A 73 8.57 -7.78 -18.37
C ARG A 73 8.36 -6.66 -19.38
N ILE A 74 7.26 -6.69 -20.13
CA ILE A 74 6.91 -5.64 -21.10
C ILE A 74 6.62 -4.32 -20.38
N ALA A 75 5.85 -4.33 -19.29
CA ALA A 75 5.55 -3.13 -18.50
C ALA A 75 6.85 -2.47 -18.00
N ARG A 76 7.79 -3.26 -17.47
CA ARG A 76 9.12 -2.78 -17.04
C ARG A 76 9.95 -2.27 -18.22
N ALA A 77 9.97 -3.01 -19.32
CA ALA A 77 10.69 -2.61 -20.53
C ALA A 77 10.20 -1.26 -21.08
N LEU A 78 8.90 -1.01 -21.00
CA LEU A 78 8.27 0.24 -21.43
C LEU A 78 8.22 1.33 -20.34
N MET A 79 8.75 1.07 -19.14
CA MET A 79 8.71 2.00 -18.00
C MET A 79 7.28 2.47 -17.68
N LEU A 80 6.30 1.56 -17.79
CA LEU A 80 4.91 1.88 -17.48
C LEU A 80 4.77 2.23 -16.00
N THR A 81 3.96 3.25 -15.72
CA THR A 81 3.45 3.53 -14.37
C THR A 81 2.56 2.39 -13.88
N ASP A 82 2.26 2.33 -12.58
CA ASP A 82 1.41 1.28 -12.02
C ASP A 82 0.00 1.28 -12.62
N VAL A 83 -0.56 2.46 -12.90
CA VAL A 83 -1.87 2.60 -13.57
C VAL A 83 -1.83 2.07 -15.01
N GLU A 84 -0.75 2.37 -15.73
CA GLU A 84 -0.55 1.86 -17.10
C GLU A 84 -0.30 0.35 -17.12
N ARG A 85 0.44 -0.18 -16.14
CA ARG A 85 0.63 -1.62 -15.95
C ARG A 85 -0.69 -2.30 -15.63
N GLU A 86 -1.52 -1.73 -14.76
CA GLU A 86 -2.84 -2.26 -14.47
C GLU A 86 -3.71 -2.28 -15.73
N HIS A 87 -3.75 -1.19 -16.49
CA HIS A 87 -4.46 -1.13 -17.77
C HIS A 87 -3.96 -2.20 -18.76
N LEU A 88 -2.64 -2.37 -18.89
CA LEU A 88 -2.03 -3.40 -19.73
C LEU A 88 -2.52 -4.80 -19.38
N PHE A 89 -2.60 -5.11 -18.08
CA PHE A 89 -3.07 -6.39 -17.57
C PHE A 89 -4.58 -6.59 -17.79
N LEU A 90 -5.39 -5.55 -17.59
CA LEU A 90 -6.82 -5.60 -17.87
C LEU A 90 -7.12 -5.88 -19.35
N ILE A 91 -6.43 -5.19 -20.28
CA ILE A 91 -6.64 -5.41 -21.72
C ILE A 91 -5.95 -6.68 -22.27
N GLY A 92 -4.91 -7.18 -21.59
CA GLY A 92 -4.13 -8.33 -22.04
C GLY A 92 -4.55 -9.68 -21.44
N LEU A 93 -5.02 -9.68 -20.19
CA LEU A 93 -5.39 -10.88 -19.42
C LEU A 93 -6.81 -10.82 -18.83
N GLY A 94 -7.51 -9.69 -18.92
CA GLY A 94 -8.84 -9.53 -18.34
C GLY A 94 -8.85 -9.47 -16.80
N ARG A 95 -7.70 -9.31 -16.17
CA ARG A 95 -7.54 -9.23 -14.70
C ARG A 95 -6.40 -8.30 -14.32
N PRO A 96 -6.44 -7.63 -13.17
CA PRO A 96 -5.34 -6.81 -12.70
C PRO A 96 -4.09 -7.66 -12.43
N PRO A 97 -2.90 -7.03 -12.41
CA PRO A 97 -1.68 -7.73 -12.08
C PRO A 97 -1.67 -8.21 -10.63
N GLU A 98 -0.86 -9.24 -10.35
CA GLU A 98 -0.56 -9.59 -8.96
C GLU A 98 0.10 -8.40 -8.26
N VAL A 99 -0.42 -8.08 -7.08
CA VAL A 99 0.13 -7.07 -6.17
C VAL A 99 1.37 -7.68 -5.53
N ARG A 100 2.53 -7.06 -5.73
CA ARG A 100 3.77 -7.42 -5.02
C ARG A 100 4.11 -6.28 -4.09
N TYR A 101 4.16 -6.56 -2.79
CA TYR A 101 4.57 -5.58 -1.81
C TYR A 101 6.01 -5.10 -2.08
N GLN A 102 6.20 -3.79 -2.05
CA GLN A 102 7.50 -3.14 -2.01
C GLN A 102 7.57 -2.30 -0.74
N ALA A 103 8.72 -2.32 -0.07
CA ALA A 103 8.91 -1.52 1.15
C ALA A 103 8.80 -0.02 0.83
N SER A 104 8.00 0.68 1.63
CA SER A 104 7.77 2.12 1.48
C SER A 104 9.00 2.93 1.91
N GLU A 105 9.40 3.92 1.11
CA GLU A 105 10.38 4.95 1.50
C GLU A 105 9.75 6.09 2.35
N GLY A 106 8.49 5.95 2.75
CA GLY A 106 7.72 6.96 3.49
C GLY A 106 6.58 7.57 2.68
N VAL A 107 6.10 8.74 3.13
CA VAL A 107 4.97 9.46 2.52
C VAL A 107 5.44 10.67 1.72
N SER A 108 4.64 11.06 0.73
CA SER A 108 4.89 12.31 0.02
C SER A 108 4.67 13.52 0.95
N PRO A 109 5.36 14.65 0.73
CA PRO A 109 5.10 15.89 1.49
C PRO A 109 3.65 16.40 1.36
N ARG A 110 2.96 16.06 0.26
CA ARG A 110 1.55 16.41 0.06
C ARG A 110 0.65 15.63 1.02
N LEU A 111 0.90 14.33 1.17
CA LEU A 111 0.14 13.49 2.10
C LEU A 111 0.41 13.87 3.56
N GLN A 112 1.66 14.21 3.90
CA GLN A 112 1.97 14.71 5.25
C GLN A 112 1.16 15.98 5.59
N ARG A 113 1.04 16.94 4.65
CA ARG A 113 0.21 18.14 4.88
C ARG A 113 -1.27 17.84 5.10
N VAL A 114 -1.79 16.76 4.50
CA VAL A 114 -3.17 16.31 4.78
C VAL A 114 -3.30 15.82 6.22
N LEU A 115 -2.33 15.04 6.71
CA LEU A 115 -2.30 14.62 8.12
C LEU A 115 -2.22 15.84 9.06
N ASP A 116 -1.36 16.81 8.75
CA ASP A 116 -1.15 17.98 9.59
C ASP A 116 -2.38 18.90 9.65
N ALA A 117 -3.21 18.92 8.60
CA ALA A 117 -4.47 19.67 8.58
C ALA A 117 -5.51 19.10 9.58
N LEU A 118 -5.40 17.83 9.96
CA LEU A 118 -6.27 17.17 10.93
C LEU A 118 -5.83 17.49 12.36
N SER A 119 -5.97 18.76 12.78
CA SER A 119 -5.35 19.26 14.01
C SER A 119 -5.79 18.56 15.30
N PHE A 120 -7.05 18.10 15.37
CA PHE A 120 -7.63 17.46 16.58
C PHE A 120 -8.07 16.02 16.33
N SER A 121 -7.85 15.49 15.13
CA SER A 121 -8.11 14.08 14.81
C SER A 121 -6.75 13.38 14.67
N PRO A 122 -6.36 12.52 15.62
CA PRO A 122 -5.16 11.70 15.48
C PRO A 122 -5.19 10.96 14.14
N ALA A 123 -4.15 11.15 13.34
CA ALA A 123 -4.04 10.53 12.04
C ALA A 123 -2.65 9.96 11.81
N LEU A 124 -2.59 8.78 11.21
CA LEU A 124 -1.35 8.11 10.86
C LEU A 124 -1.45 7.42 9.51
N VAL A 125 -0.31 7.21 8.87
CA VAL A 125 -0.16 6.36 7.68
C VAL A 125 0.70 5.18 8.05
N ARG A 126 0.27 4.00 7.64
CA ARG A 126 0.97 2.74 7.85
C ARG A 126 1.13 1.97 6.55
N THR A 127 2.12 1.10 6.50
CA THR A 127 2.31 0.14 5.42
C THR A 127 1.31 -1.02 5.49
N ALA A 128 1.30 -1.87 4.47
CA ALA A 128 0.60 -3.17 4.51
C ALA A 128 1.08 -4.10 5.64
N THR A 129 2.34 -3.96 6.08
CA THR A 129 2.91 -4.64 7.25
C THR A 129 2.59 -3.94 8.58
N TRP A 130 1.78 -2.87 8.54
CA TRP A 130 1.36 -2.06 9.68
C TRP A 130 2.52 -1.33 10.39
N ASP A 131 3.60 -1.05 9.66
CA ASP A 131 4.64 -0.13 10.10
C ASP A 131 4.17 1.31 9.89
N VAL A 132 4.24 2.12 10.94
CA VAL A 132 3.85 3.53 10.92
C VAL A 132 4.94 4.35 10.25
N VAL A 133 4.61 4.95 9.11
CA VAL A 133 5.56 5.71 8.27
C VAL A 133 5.33 7.22 8.33
N ALA A 134 4.15 7.66 8.77
CA ALA A 134 3.85 9.08 8.98
C ALA A 134 2.71 9.25 9.99
N TRP A 135 2.65 10.42 10.62
CA TRP A 135 1.63 10.77 11.61
C TRP A 135 1.53 12.28 11.77
N ASN A 136 0.41 12.75 12.32
CA ASN A 136 0.26 14.14 12.75
C ASN A 136 0.56 14.32 14.24
N ARG A 137 0.60 15.59 14.68
CA ARG A 137 0.86 15.94 16.08
C ARG A 137 -0.21 15.40 17.04
N ALA A 138 -1.47 15.33 16.63
CA ALA A 138 -2.52 14.74 17.45
C ALA A 138 -2.27 13.25 17.73
N ALA A 139 -1.77 12.50 16.74
CA ALA A 139 -1.40 11.10 16.92
C ALA A 139 -0.22 10.90 17.88
N SER A 140 0.76 11.81 17.88
CA SER A 140 1.91 11.67 18.80
C SER A 140 1.56 11.92 20.26
N VAL A 141 0.55 12.74 20.55
CA VAL A 141 0.09 13.00 21.91
C VAL A 141 -0.99 12.03 22.39
N VAL A 142 -1.88 11.58 21.51
CA VAL A 142 -3.01 10.71 21.91
C VAL A 142 -2.64 9.23 21.87
N LEU A 143 -1.87 8.80 20.86
CA LEU A 143 -1.62 7.38 20.61
C LEU A 143 -0.25 6.97 21.12
N THR A 144 0.81 7.45 20.48
CA THR A 144 2.20 7.06 20.77
C THR A 144 3.13 8.07 20.13
N ASP A 145 4.19 8.45 20.84
CA ASP A 145 5.23 9.30 20.29
C ASP A 145 6.15 8.54 19.32
N TYR A 146 5.67 8.34 18.09
CA TYR A 146 6.41 7.59 17.07
C TYR A 146 7.76 8.25 16.71
N GLY A 147 7.92 9.55 16.95
CA GLY A 147 9.17 10.27 16.72
C GLY A 147 10.30 9.81 17.64
N ALA A 148 9.96 9.40 18.86
CA ALA A 148 10.90 8.88 19.85
C ALA A 148 11.31 7.42 19.59
N ILE A 149 10.64 6.73 18.66
CA ILE A 149 10.85 5.30 18.38
C ILE A 149 11.63 5.16 17.06
N PRO A 150 12.65 4.29 16.97
CA PRO A 150 13.37 4.05 15.72
C PRO A 150 12.43 3.53 14.61
N PRO A 151 12.61 3.92 13.33
CA PRO A 151 11.70 3.54 12.24
C PRO A 151 11.35 2.05 12.16
N GLY A 152 12.33 1.15 12.28
CA GLY A 152 12.13 -0.31 12.21
C GLY A 152 11.41 -0.93 13.42
N GLN A 153 11.04 -0.12 14.42
CA GLN A 153 10.31 -0.56 15.61
C GLN A 153 8.89 0.03 15.67
N ARG A 154 8.49 0.84 14.69
CA ARG A 154 7.19 1.55 14.66
C ARG A 154 6.04 0.67 14.16
N ASN A 155 5.89 -0.54 14.69
CA ASN A 155 4.86 -1.47 14.23
C ASN A 155 3.66 -1.52 15.19
N ILE A 156 2.45 -1.37 14.66
CA ILE A 156 1.21 -1.34 15.46
C ILE A 156 1.00 -2.66 16.22
N LEU A 157 1.30 -3.81 15.62
CA LEU A 157 1.15 -5.10 16.31
C LEU A 157 2.17 -5.25 17.44
N ARG A 158 3.43 -4.84 17.23
CA ARG A 158 4.42 -4.81 18.33
C ARG A 158 3.94 -3.95 19.48
N PHE A 159 3.36 -2.78 19.21
CA PHE A 159 2.81 -1.94 20.28
C PHE A 159 1.69 -2.66 21.04
N ILE A 160 0.71 -3.25 20.35
CA ILE A 160 -0.45 -3.87 21.00
C ILE A 160 -0.07 -5.11 21.82
N PHE A 161 0.87 -5.92 21.34
CA PHE A 161 1.21 -7.22 21.93
C PHE A 161 2.45 -7.22 22.81
N CYS A 162 3.38 -6.27 22.63
CA CYS A 162 4.67 -6.27 23.33
C CYS A 162 4.88 -5.06 24.24
N ASP A 163 4.11 -3.97 24.10
CA ASP A 163 4.21 -2.81 24.99
C ASP A 163 3.12 -2.86 26.08
N PRO A 164 3.47 -3.08 27.36
CA PRO A 164 2.50 -3.11 28.46
C PRO A 164 1.71 -1.80 28.62
N ARG A 165 2.29 -0.66 28.25
CA ARG A 165 1.65 0.66 28.36
C ARG A 165 0.52 0.78 27.33
N VAL A 166 0.78 0.35 26.10
CA VAL A 166 -0.22 0.36 25.02
C VAL A 166 -1.33 -0.63 25.33
N ARG A 167 -0.99 -1.80 25.88
CA ARG A 167 -1.98 -2.77 26.37
C ARG A 167 -2.88 -2.18 27.44
N ALA A 168 -2.31 -1.55 28.48
CA ALA A 168 -3.06 -0.92 29.56
C ALA A 168 -3.94 0.26 29.09
N ALA A 169 -3.54 0.94 28.01
CA ALA A 169 -4.33 2.00 27.40
C ALA A 169 -5.57 1.49 26.64
N GLN A 170 -5.65 0.21 26.26
CA GLN A 170 -6.84 -0.31 25.57
C GLN A 170 -7.99 -0.53 26.57
N TYR A 171 -9.19 -0.06 26.22
CA TYR A 171 -10.36 -0.25 27.08
C TYR A 171 -10.81 -1.73 27.17
N ASP A 172 -10.83 -2.41 26.02
CA ASP A 172 -11.10 -3.84 25.85
C ASP A 172 -9.99 -4.41 24.95
N TRP A 173 -8.88 -4.78 25.59
CA TRP A 173 -7.70 -5.25 24.86
C TRP A 173 -7.98 -6.53 24.09
N ASP A 174 -8.76 -7.48 24.64
CA ASP A 174 -9.03 -8.75 23.98
C ASP A 174 -9.80 -8.58 22.66
N SER A 175 -10.81 -7.71 22.64
CA SER A 175 -11.53 -7.40 21.40
C SER A 175 -10.67 -6.64 20.40
N VAL A 176 -9.83 -5.72 20.86
CA VAL A 176 -8.87 -5.00 20.01
C VAL A 176 -7.86 -5.97 19.41
N ALA A 177 -7.26 -6.87 20.22
CA ALA A 177 -6.28 -7.86 19.81
C ALA A 177 -6.84 -8.79 18.72
N ARG A 178 -8.06 -9.33 18.92
CA ARG A 178 -8.77 -10.13 17.91
C ARG A 178 -8.94 -9.36 16.60
N PHE A 179 -9.44 -8.14 16.67
CA PHE A 179 -9.69 -7.31 15.49
C PHE A 179 -8.40 -7.02 14.72
N VAL A 180 -7.33 -6.60 15.41
CA VAL A 180 -6.10 -6.18 14.73
C VAL A 180 -5.38 -7.35 14.05
N VAL A 181 -5.40 -8.54 14.65
CA VAL A 181 -4.81 -9.73 14.04
C VAL A 181 -5.57 -10.13 12.78
N ALA A 182 -6.91 -10.16 12.84
CA ALA A 182 -7.74 -10.49 11.70
C ALA A 182 -7.63 -9.47 10.56
N ALA A 183 -7.56 -8.18 10.91
CA ALA A 183 -7.36 -7.10 9.94
C ALA A 183 -5.98 -7.11 9.30
N PHE A 184 -4.92 -7.33 10.09
CA PHE A 184 -3.56 -7.45 9.58
C PHE A 184 -3.41 -8.59 8.58
N ARG A 185 -3.98 -9.76 8.89
CA ARG A 185 -3.99 -10.91 7.96
C ARG A 185 -4.63 -10.56 6.62
N ALA A 186 -5.79 -9.90 6.64
CA ALA A 186 -6.49 -9.49 5.43
C ALA A 186 -5.69 -8.47 4.61
N ASP A 187 -5.07 -7.49 5.28
CA ASP A 187 -4.30 -6.43 4.62
C ASP A 187 -2.99 -6.96 4.03
N ALA A 188 -2.25 -7.80 4.77
CA ALA A 188 -1.03 -8.44 4.27
C ALA A 188 -1.32 -9.35 3.05
N ALA A 189 -2.43 -10.09 3.07
CA ALA A 189 -2.85 -10.89 1.92
C ALA A 189 -3.22 -10.02 0.71
N ARG A 190 -4.01 -8.96 0.91
CA ARG A 190 -4.42 -8.03 -0.16
C ARG A 190 -3.24 -7.33 -0.82
N ALA A 191 -2.22 -6.98 -0.06
CA ALA A 191 -1.01 -6.35 -0.56
C ALA A 191 0.03 -7.33 -1.15
N GLY A 192 -0.24 -8.64 -1.12
CA GLY A 192 0.73 -9.67 -1.53
C GLY A 192 1.98 -9.69 -0.64
N ALA A 193 1.86 -9.27 0.62
CA ALA A 193 2.95 -9.15 1.59
C ALA A 193 3.13 -10.40 2.47
N VAL A 194 2.39 -11.49 2.21
CA VAL A 194 2.35 -12.69 3.07
C VAL A 194 3.74 -13.28 3.34
N SER A 195 4.59 -13.36 2.31
CA SER A 195 5.97 -13.82 2.48
C SER A 195 6.86 -12.81 3.22
N HIS A 196 6.58 -11.52 3.07
CA HIS A 196 7.34 -10.45 3.71
C HIS A 196 7.06 -10.33 5.22
N VAL A 197 5.84 -10.70 5.65
CA VAL A 197 5.46 -10.67 7.07
C VAL A 197 5.79 -11.96 7.82
N ALA A 198 6.27 -13.01 7.15
CA ALA A 198 6.46 -14.33 7.78
C ALA A 198 7.41 -14.27 8.98
N ASP A 199 8.62 -13.73 8.80
CA ASP A 199 9.61 -13.60 9.87
C ASP A 199 9.09 -12.74 11.04
N PHE A 200 8.32 -11.69 10.71
CA PHE A 200 7.72 -10.80 11.70
C PHE A 200 6.61 -11.47 12.50
N VAL A 201 5.76 -12.25 11.84
CA VAL A 201 4.72 -13.06 12.47
C VAL A 201 5.35 -14.10 13.39
N ASP A 202 6.42 -14.76 12.96
CA ASP A 202 7.14 -15.75 13.76
C ASP A 202 7.82 -15.13 15.00
N GLU A 203 8.37 -13.92 14.87
CA GLU A 203 8.83 -13.12 16.01
C GLU A 203 7.70 -12.83 17.00
N LEU A 204 6.56 -12.33 16.53
CA LEU A 204 5.42 -12.01 17.39
C LEU A 204 4.82 -13.25 18.05
N CYS A 205 4.73 -14.38 17.35
CA CYS A 205 4.25 -15.64 17.92
C CYS A 205 5.16 -16.15 19.04
N ARG A 206 6.48 -15.93 18.95
CA ARG A 206 7.42 -16.27 20.03
C ARG A 206 7.32 -15.31 21.22
N THR A 207 6.96 -14.05 20.97
CA THR A 207 7.00 -12.99 21.98
C THR A 207 5.66 -12.82 22.71
N SER A 208 4.53 -13.17 22.09
CA SER A 208 3.19 -13.11 22.68
C SER A 208 2.41 -14.40 22.46
N PRO A 209 2.13 -15.17 23.53
CA PRO A 209 1.26 -16.35 23.46
C PRO A 209 -0.14 -16.02 22.95
N GLU A 210 -0.67 -14.84 23.30
CA GLU A 210 -1.98 -14.40 22.83
C GLU A 210 -1.98 -14.11 21.33
N PHE A 211 -0.95 -13.46 20.80
CA PHE A 211 -0.80 -13.29 19.35
C PHE A 211 -0.74 -14.66 18.66
N ALA A 212 0.04 -15.61 19.19
CA ALA A 212 0.16 -16.95 18.63
C ALA A 212 -1.18 -17.73 18.65
N ALA A 213 -2.02 -17.52 19.66
CA ALA A 213 -3.37 -18.10 19.69
C ALA A 213 -4.27 -17.48 18.62
N LEU A 214 -4.36 -16.14 18.59
CA LEU A 214 -5.20 -15.41 17.65
C LEU A 214 -4.77 -15.61 16.19
N TRP A 215 -3.48 -15.73 15.94
CA TRP A 215 -2.96 -16.00 14.61
C TRP A 215 -3.39 -17.39 14.13
N ARG A 216 -3.37 -18.41 15.01
CA ARG A 216 -3.81 -19.78 14.66
C ARG A 216 -5.30 -19.87 14.33
N ASP A 217 -6.13 -19.04 14.95
CA ASP A 217 -7.59 -19.03 14.71
C ASP A 217 -7.96 -18.59 13.29
N ASN A 218 -7.03 -17.96 12.55
CA ASN A 218 -7.15 -17.62 11.14
C ASN A 218 -8.39 -16.77 10.79
N ASP A 219 -8.88 -15.97 11.74
CA ASP A 219 -9.97 -15.00 11.50
C ASP A 219 -9.49 -13.93 10.50
N VAL A 220 -10.40 -13.46 9.65
CA VAL A 220 -10.13 -12.48 8.60
C VAL A 220 -11.20 -11.41 8.66
N ARG A 221 -10.79 -10.17 8.88
CA ARG A 221 -11.69 -9.01 8.93
C ARG A 221 -11.11 -7.86 8.11
N HIS A 222 -11.97 -6.97 7.63
CA HIS A 222 -11.51 -5.77 6.97
C HIS A 222 -11.33 -4.63 7.97
N HIS A 223 -10.26 -3.86 7.80
CA HIS A 223 -10.08 -2.60 8.51
C HIS A 223 -10.97 -1.53 7.83
N GLY A 224 -12.22 -1.44 8.26
CA GLY A 224 -13.18 -0.45 7.78
C GLY A 224 -13.23 0.77 8.70
N ASP A 225 -14.44 1.08 9.13
CA ASP A 225 -14.77 2.05 10.17
C ASP A 225 -15.14 1.35 11.50
N GLY A 226 -15.20 2.11 12.57
CA GLY A 226 -15.61 1.61 13.87
C GLY A 226 -15.32 2.59 14.99
N THR A 227 -15.43 2.12 16.23
CA THR A 227 -15.15 2.93 17.41
C THR A 227 -13.93 2.42 18.17
N LYS A 228 -13.09 3.35 18.62
CA LYS A 228 -11.94 3.08 19.49
C LYS A 228 -12.11 3.85 20.80
N ARG A 229 -12.00 3.13 21.92
CA ARG A 229 -11.92 3.74 23.25
C ARG A 229 -10.53 3.51 23.82
N LEU A 230 -9.90 4.59 24.27
CA LEU A 230 -8.53 4.59 24.77
C LEU A 230 -8.47 5.26 26.14
N ARG A 231 -7.75 4.65 27.08
CA ARG A 231 -7.47 5.20 28.40
C ARG A 231 -6.16 5.98 28.31
N HIS A 232 -6.25 7.30 28.21
CA HIS A 232 -5.08 8.16 28.21
C HIS A 232 -4.55 8.32 29.64
N PRO A 233 -3.23 8.18 29.89
CA PRO A 233 -2.67 8.16 31.25
C PRO A 233 -2.96 9.44 32.05
N VAL A 234 -3.07 10.59 31.36
CA VAL A 234 -3.26 11.91 32.01
C VAL A 234 -4.69 12.43 31.90
N HIS A 235 -5.39 12.13 30.79
CA HIS A 235 -6.67 12.79 30.44
C HIS A 235 -7.86 11.82 30.42
N GLY A 236 -7.67 10.62 31.00
CA GLY A 236 -8.72 9.62 31.16
C GLY A 236 -9.17 8.99 29.84
N THR A 237 -10.38 8.44 29.84
CA THR A 237 -10.91 7.69 28.68
C THR A 237 -11.38 8.62 27.58
N MET A 238 -10.82 8.48 26.38
CA MET A 238 -11.25 9.17 25.17
C MET A 238 -11.90 8.19 24.18
N SER A 239 -12.89 8.66 23.45
CA SER A 239 -13.60 7.87 22.43
C SER A 239 -13.42 8.46 21.04
N PHE A 240 -13.24 7.58 20.06
CA PHE A 240 -12.99 7.94 18.67
C PHE A 240 -13.83 7.10 17.73
N GLU A 241 -14.30 7.71 16.66
CA GLU A 241 -14.72 7.03 15.44
C GLU A 241 -13.49 6.94 14.54
N TYR A 242 -13.10 5.75 14.11
CA TYR A 242 -11.98 5.59 13.19
C TYR A 242 -12.47 5.28 11.78
N SER A 243 -11.70 5.73 10.80
CA SER A 243 -11.90 5.41 9.39
C SER A 243 -10.55 5.13 8.73
N SER A 244 -10.52 4.13 7.85
CA SER A 244 -9.34 3.76 7.08
C SER A 244 -9.51 4.13 5.61
N PHE A 245 -8.47 4.71 5.03
CA PHE A 245 -8.43 5.21 3.66
C PHE A 245 -7.22 4.61 2.94
N ASN A 246 -7.44 4.06 1.73
CA ASN A 246 -6.34 3.66 0.86
C ASN A 246 -5.71 4.90 0.21
N VAL A 247 -4.39 4.90 0.04
CA VAL A 247 -3.69 5.97 -0.67
C VAL A 247 -3.60 5.64 -2.16
N GLU A 248 -4.30 6.41 -2.98
CA GLU A 248 -4.29 6.22 -4.44
C GLU A 248 -2.86 6.31 -5.00
N GLY A 249 -2.48 5.35 -5.86
CA GLY A 249 -1.12 5.22 -6.40
C GLY A 249 -0.06 4.75 -5.41
N ARG A 250 -0.44 4.40 -4.17
CA ARG A 250 0.43 3.82 -3.13
C ARG A 250 -0.33 2.71 -2.41
N SER A 251 -0.57 1.60 -3.10
CA SER A 251 -1.30 0.43 -2.60
C SER A 251 -0.62 -0.24 -1.39
N ASP A 252 0.64 0.10 -1.14
CA ASP A 252 1.40 -0.30 0.03
C ASP A 252 1.04 0.50 1.30
N LEU A 253 0.29 1.60 1.18
CA LEU A 253 -0.05 2.53 2.26
C LEU A 253 -1.56 2.62 2.54
N SER A 254 -1.90 2.70 3.83
CA SER A 254 -3.23 3.09 4.31
C SER A 254 -3.13 4.19 5.36
N MET A 255 -4.06 5.14 5.33
CA MET A 255 -4.22 6.21 6.32
C MET A 255 -5.35 5.85 7.26
N ILE A 256 -5.13 6.00 8.56
CA ILE A 256 -6.18 5.88 9.58
C ILE A 256 -6.37 7.23 10.23
N VAL A 257 -7.62 7.66 10.33
CA VAL A 257 -8.03 8.88 11.04
C VAL A 257 -8.93 8.48 12.20
N TYR A 258 -8.64 9.02 13.38
CA TYR A 258 -9.46 8.88 14.58
C TYR A 258 -10.16 10.22 14.85
N ASN A 259 -11.43 10.31 14.50
CA ASN A 259 -12.27 11.48 14.80
C ASN A 259 -12.76 11.40 16.24
N PRO A 260 -12.63 12.47 17.04
CA PRO A 260 -13.20 12.50 18.39
C PRO A 260 -14.71 12.24 18.35
N ALA A 261 -15.20 11.29 19.14
CA ALA A 261 -16.62 10.91 19.13
C ALA A 261 -17.52 12.00 19.74
N THR A 262 -16.95 12.87 20.57
CA THR A 262 -17.66 13.97 21.23
C THR A 262 -16.85 15.27 21.21
N PRO A 263 -17.50 16.44 21.38
CA PRO A 263 -16.78 17.69 21.60
C PRO A 263 -15.85 17.65 22.82
N GLU A 264 -16.22 16.92 23.87
CA GLU A 264 -15.37 16.76 25.06
C GLU A 264 -14.08 16.00 24.74
N ASP A 265 -14.16 14.93 23.94
CA ASP A 265 -12.99 14.20 23.45
C ASP A 265 -12.06 15.13 22.64
N ALA A 266 -12.62 15.98 21.77
CA ALA A 266 -11.84 16.97 21.01
C ALA A 266 -11.17 18.01 21.91
N ASP A 267 -11.86 18.47 22.96
CA ASP A 267 -11.34 19.43 23.93
C ASP A 267 -10.17 18.83 24.73
N ARG A 268 -10.22 17.55 25.10
CA ARG A 268 -9.11 16.85 25.75
C ARG A 268 -7.87 16.79 24.87
N ILE A 269 -8.03 16.56 23.56
CA ILE A 269 -6.91 16.61 22.61
C ILE A 269 -6.34 18.01 22.51
N ARG A 270 -7.18 19.04 22.49
CA ARG A 270 -6.72 20.43 22.46
C ARG A 270 -5.85 20.77 23.68
N LYS A 271 -6.26 20.32 24.88
CA LYS A 271 -5.47 20.48 26.11
C LYS A 271 -4.13 19.76 26.01
N LEU A 272 -4.14 18.49 25.59
CA LEU A 272 -2.93 17.71 25.35
C LEU A 272 -1.93 18.37 24.40
N LEU A 273 -2.43 18.96 23.32
CA LEU A 273 -1.60 19.64 22.33
C LEU A 273 -0.97 20.92 22.88
N ALA A 274 -1.70 21.67 23.71
CA ALA A 274 -1.20 22.87 24.37
C ALA A 274 -0.10 22.52 25.39
N GLU A 275 -0.30 21.47 26.21
CA GLU A 275 0.66 21.01 27.22
C GLU A 275 2.00 20.54 26.63
N ARG A 276 2.01 20.08 25.37
CA ARG A 276 3.22 19.68 24.64
C ARG A 276 3.84 20.80 23.78
N ALA A 277 3.22 21.98 23.74
CA ALA A 277 3.77 23.15 23.04
C ALA A 277 4.78 23.92 23.88
N ASP A 278 4.74 23.71 25.19
CA ASP A 278 5.70 24.19 26.19
C ASP A 278 6.83 23.17 26.43
#